data_AF-A0A2V4N7B7-F1
#
_entry.id   AF-A0A2V4N7B7-F1
#
_cell.length_a   1.000
_cell.length_b   1.000
_cell.length_c   1.000
_cell.angle_alpha   90.00
_cell.angle_beta   90.00
_cell.angle_gamma   90.00
#
_symmetry.space_group_name_H-M   'P 1'
#
loop_
_entity.id
_entity.type
_entity.pdbx_description
1 polymer ?
#
loop_
_entity_poly.entity_id
_entity_poly.type
_entity_poly.pdbx_seq_one_letter_code
_entity_poly.pdbx_strand_id
1 'polypeptide(L)'
;MDFFSSIPEPEPRPEFERPAPPEWMVPEDVRPIGLPFNRLLLNNARVAVFLDGLRAYPAGFEFDLHIRWAPGQGRHSNPFRWPGAFGEEGPAEEELRLGVLYADGRRAATDRSLPWNARERRQQPVISASHGSGSDNRIEQRFYVWGLPEEGPVTLVWAWPAEGQQEQTVLLDGDALRAAAGLAEPLWTG
;
A
#
# COMPACT_ATOMS: atom_id res chain seq x y z
N MET A 1 -24.42 1.60 36.91
CA MET A 1 -24.31 2.28 35.60
C MET A 1 -23.27 1.55 34.79
N ASP A 2 -23.58 1.24 33.54
CA ASP A 2 -22.63 0.66 32.58
C ASP A 2 -21.65 1.75 32.12
N PHE A 3 -20.40 1.34 31.94
CA PHE A 3 -19.30 2.15 31.43
C PHE A 3 -19.68 2.94 30.18
N PHE A 4 -20.31 2.31 29.18
CA PHE A 4 -20.65 2.99 27.93
C PHE A 4 -21.80 3.97 28.07
N SER A 5 -22.72 3.75 29.02
CA SER A 5 -23.84 4.67 29.29
C SER A 5 -23.41 5.95 30.03
N SER A 6 -22.16 6.03 30.50
CA SER A 6 -21.62 7.21 31.19
C SER A 6 -20.85 8.17 30.28
N ILE A 7 -20.62 7.77 29.03
CA ILE A 7 -19.95 8.60 28.02
C ILE A 7 -21.01 9.52 27.40
N PRO A 8 -20.82 10.85 27.42
CA PRO A 8 -21.74 11.79 26.78
C PRO A 8 -21.83 11.51 25.29
N GLU A 9 -23.05 11.44 24.75
CA GLU A 9 -23.24 11.27 23.31
C GLU A 9 -22.82 12.55 22.58
N PRO A 10 -21.91 12.46 21.59
CA PRO A 10 -21.54 13.63 20.82
C PRO A 10 -22.73 14.14 19.99
N GLU A 11 -22.86 15.46 19.86
CA GLU A 11 -23.85 16.09 18.99
C GLU A 11 -23.80 15.49 17.57
N PRO A 12 -24.96 15.15 16.97
CA PRO A 12 -25.01 14.55 15.65
C PRO A 12 -24.40 15.50 14.63
N ARG A 13 -23.32 15.05 13.99
CA ARG A 13 -22.64 15.80 12.94
C ARG A 13 -23.51 15.74 11.67
N PRO A 14 -23.71 16.84 10.93
CA PRO A 14 -24.47 16.81 9.69
C PRO A 14 -23.90 15.75 8.74
N GLU A 15 -24.79 14.94 8.18
CA GLU A 15 -24.44 13.95 7.17
C GLU A 15 -24.02 14.67 5.88
N PHE A 16 -22.81 14.39 5.43
CA PHE A 16 -22.34 14.79 4.11
C PHE A 16 -22.37 13.56 3.21
N GLU A 17 -23.11 13.61 2.11
CA GLU A 17 -22.98 12.63 1.04
C GLU A 17 -21.56 12.69 0.50
N ARG A 18 -20.77 11.65 0.78
CA ARG A 18 -19.44 11.51 0.21
C ARG A 18 -19.60 10.99 -1.22
N PRO A 19 -19.01 11.65 -2.23
CA PRO A 19 -18.99 11.10 -3.57
C PRO A 19 -18.31 9.72 -3.55
N ALA A 20 -18.77 8.81 -4.41
CA ALA A 20 -18.15 7.50 -4.54
C ALA A 20 -16.64 7.64 -4.82
N PRO A 21 -15.78 6.87 -4.15
CA PRO A 21 -14.35 6.92 -4.39
C PRO A 21 -14.07 6.46 -5.84
N PRO A 22 -13.05 7.03 -6.51
CA PRO A 22 -12.61 6.54 -7.80
C PRO A 22 -12.14 5.07 -7.76
N GLU A 23 -12.24 4.35 -8.88
CA GLU A 23 -11.93 2.91 -8.97
C GLU A 23 -10.47 2.53 -8.60
N TRP A 24 -9.53 3.47 -8.76
CA TRP A 24 -8.12 3.26 -8.39
C TRP A 24 -7.80 3.52 -6.91
N MET A 25 -8.82 3.82 -6.11
CA MET A 25 -8.75 3.81 -4.65
C MET A 25 -9.20 2.45 -4.11
N VAL A 26 -8.77 2.13 -2.90
CA VAL A 26 -9.22 0.92 -2.22
C VAL A 26 -10.75 0.99 -2.03
N PRO A 27 -11.52 -0.05 -2.40
CA PRO A 27 -12.96 -0.06 -2.16
C PRO A 27 -13.24 -0.22 -0.67
N GLU A 28 -14.12 0.62 -0.13
CA GLU A 28 -14.49 0.62 1.30
C GLU A 28 -15.69 -0.29 1.62
N ASP A 29 -16.42 -0.71 0.58
CA ASP A 29 -17.67 -1.45 0.62
C ASP A 29 -17.51 -2.93 0.26
N VAL A 30 -16.29 -3.45 0.30
CA VAL A 30 -15.95 -4.82 -0.07
C VAL A 30 -15.24 -5.52 1.08
N ARG A 31 -15.60 -6.77 1.34
CA ARG A 31 -14.80 -7.69 2.16
C ARG A 31 -13.73 -8.34 1.28
N PRO A 32 -12.45 -7.97 1.40
CA PRO A 32 -11.38 -8.58 0.61
C PRO A 32 -11.06 -10.00 1.11
N ILE A 33 -10.36 -10.76 0.27
CA ILE A 33 -9.85 -12.08 0.60
C ILE A 33 -8.36 -12.01 0.90
N GLY A 34 -7.97 -12.39 2.11
CA GLY A 34 -6.56 -12.45 2.51
C GLY A 34 -5.85 -13.67 1.90
N LEU A 35 -4.62 -13.47 1.45
CA LEU A 35 -3.74 -14.55 0.97
C LEU A 35 -2.53 -14.69 1.91
N PRO A 36 -1.99 -15.92 2.09
CA PRO A 36 -0.78 -16.11 2.87
C PRO A 36 0.41 -15.46 2.16
N PHE A 37 0.94 -14.40 2.76
CA PHE A 37 2.09 -13.67 2.23
C PHE A 37 2.87 -13.02 3.36
N ASN A 38 4.15 -13.35 3.45
CA ASN A 38 5.12 -12.72 4.33
C ASN A 38 6.51 -12.86 3.71
N ARG A 39 7.22 -11.75 3.48
CA ARG A 39 8.52 -11.72 2.80
C ARG A 39 9.46 -10.73 3.48
N LEU A 40 10.56 -11.23 4.05
CA LEU A 40 11.66 -10.40 4.49
C LEU A 40 12.48 -9.96 3.27
N LEU A 41 12.64 -8.65 3.09
CA LEU A 41 13.34 -8.05 1.95
C LEU A 41 14.78 -7.66 2.31
N LEU A 42 14.95 -7.01 3.46
CA LEU A 42 16.23 -6.55 3.99
C LEU A 42 16.28 -6.80 5.49
N ASN A 43 17.42 -7.25 5.98
CA ASN A 43 17.70 -7.30 7.40
C ASN A 43 19.20 -7.09 7.64
N ASN A 44 19.55 -5.97 8.26
CA ASN A 44 20.92 -5.65 8.63
C ASN A 44 20.97 -5.07 10.07
N ALA A 45 22.15 -4.65 10.53
CA ALA A 45 22.33 -4.14 11.89
C ALA A 45 21.55 -2.84 12.20
N ARG A 46 21.03 -2.15 11.17
CA ARG A 46 20.37 -0.85 11.26
C ARG A 46 18.87 -0.92 10.97
N VAL A 47 18.46 -1.69 9.97
CA VAL A 47 17.08 -1.69 9.45
C VAL A 47 16.65 -3.09 9.00
N ALA A 48 15.37 -3.37 9.20
CA ALA A 48 14.66 -4.49 8.62
C ALA A 48 13.49 -3.99 7.77
N VAL A 49 13.32 -4.59 6.59
CA VAL A 49 12.24 -4.31 5.64
C VAL A 49 11.54 -5.60 5.28
N PHE A 50 10.21 -5.63 5.36
CA PHE A 50 9.43 -6.80 4.99
C PHE A 50 8.06 -6.41 4.43
N LEU A 51 7.46 -7.35 3.70
CA LEU A 51 6.12 -7.23 3.16
C LEU A 51 5.20 -8.30 3.76
N ASP A 52 3.96 -7.95 4.05
CA ASP A 52 2.90 -8.89 4.39
C ASP A 52 1.52 -8.39 3.96
N GLY A 53 0.46 -8.94 4.56
CA GLY A 53 -0.88 -8.34 4.46
C GLY A 53 -1.48 -8.38 3.06
N LEU A 54 -1.17 -9.39 2.25
CA LEU A 54 -1.71 -9.52 0.90
C LEU A 54 -3.22 -9.77 0.94
N ARG A 55 -4.01 -8.86 0.37
CA ARG A 55 -5.47 -9.01 0.28
C ARG A 55 -5.93 -8.69 -1.14
N ALA A 56 -6.79 -9.54 -1.70
CA ALA A 56 -7.38 -9.36 -3.02
C ALA A 56 -8.78 -8.72 -2.92
N TYR A 57 -8.99 -7.75 -3.78
CA TYR A 57 -10.27 -7.08 -4.04
C TYR A 57 -10.72 -7.38 -5.48
N PRO A 58 -11.99 -7.20 -5.83
CA PRO A 58 -12.49 -7.48 -7.18
C PRO A 58 -11.71 -6.80 -8.30
N ALA A 59 -11.22 -5.58 -8.05
CA ALA A 59 -10.53 -4.76 -9.04
C ALA A 59 -9.03 -4.54 -8.76
N GLY A 60 -8.45 -5.24 -7.78
CA GLY A 60 -7.07 -4.97 -7.36
C GLY A 60 -6.62 -5.78 -6.16
N PHE A 61 -5.47 -5.44 -5.60
CA PHE A 61 -4.96 -6.07 -4.39
C PHE A 61 -4.16 -5.09 -3.55
N GLU A 62 -4.05 -5.35 -2.26
CA GLU A 62 -3.21 -4.57 -1.36
C GLU A 62 -2.14 -5.43 -0.71
N PHE A 63 -1.06 -4.79 -0.28
CA PHE A 63 -0.04 -5.38 0.57
C PHE A 63 0.53 -4.30 1.49
N ASP A 64 1.09 -4.75 2.61
CA ASP A 64 1.66 -3.90 3.65
C ASP A 64 3.19 -3.94 3.55
N LEU A 65 3.84 -2.78 3.49
CA LEU A 65 5.28 -2.60 3.60
C LEU A 65 5.62 -2.14 5.02
N HIS A 66 6.60 -2.81 5.60
CA HIS A 66 7.07 -2.53 6.95
C HIS A 66 8.54 -2.20 6.95
N ILE A 67 8.88 -1.10 7.62
CA ILE A 67 10.26 -0.70 7.90
C ILE A 67 10.41 -0.62 9.41
N ARG A 68 11.47 -1.22 9.94
CA ARG A 68 11.81 -1.21 11.37
C ARG A 68 13.27 -0.85 11.50
N TRP A 69 13.57 0.17 12.31
CA TRP A 69 14.95 0.50 12.64
C TRP A 69 15.37 -0.14 13.96
N ALA A 70 16.63 -0.53 14.04
CA ALA A 70 17.23 -0.95 15.30
C ALA A 70 17.17 0.20 16.34
N PRO A 71 17.13 -0.10 17.64
CA PRO A 71 17.09 0.91 18.69
C PRO A 71 18.19 1.97 18.52
N GLY A 72 17.81 3.25 18.57
CA GLY A 72 18.73 4.37 18.40
C GLY A 72 19.19 4.65 16.97
N GLN A 73 18.76 3.85 15.97
CA GLN A 73 19.05 4.07 14.54
C GLN A 73 17.92 4.80 13.80
N GLY A 74 16.73 4.84 14.39
CA GLY A 74 15.61 5.59 13.86
C GLY A 74 15.76 7.08 14.16
N ARG A 75 16.20 7.88 13.17
CA ARG A 75 15.91 9.32 13.13
C ARG A 75 16.16 9.94 11.74
N HIS A 76 15.16 10.69 11.28
CA HIS A 76 15.16 11.73 10.23
C HIS A 76 15.17 11.34 8.74
N SER A 77 15.26 10.07 8.35
CA SER A 77 15.06 9.72 6.93
C SER A 77 13.62 9.25 6.72
N ASN A 78 12.78 10.08 6.12
CA ASN A 78 11.55 9.61 5.52
C ASN A 78 11.92 8.83 4.26
N PRO A 79 11.69 7.50 4.20
CA PRO A 79 12.01 6.73 3.00
C PRO A 79 11.09 7.07 1.83
N PHE A 80 9.97 7.77 2.08
CA PHE A 80 9.02 8.23 1.08
C PHE A 80 9.03 9.75 0.98
N ARG A 81 9.05 10.32 -0.22
CA ARG A 81 8.88 11.77 -0.38
C ARG A 81 7.43 12.14 -0.69
N TRP A 82 6.54 11.98 0.28
CA TRP A 82 5.15 12.44 0.16
C TRP A 82 4.91 13.77 0.86
N PRO A 83 4.11 14.67 0.26
CA PRO A 83 3.70 15.91 0.91
C PRO A 83 3.00 15.61 2.25
N GLY A 84 3.53 16.14 3.35
CA GLY A 84 2.93 16.01 4.69
C GLY A 84 3.42 14.82 5.54
N ALA A 85 4.33 13.99 5.03
CA ALA A 85 4.99 12.96 5.84
C ALA A 85 6.21 13.53 6.58
N PHE A 86 6.42 13.12 7.83
CA PHE A 86 7.46 13.65 8.75
C PHE A 86 8.88 13.60 8.14
N GLY A 87 9.56 14.75 8.01
CA GLY A 87 11.02 14.81 7.74
C GLY A 87 11.45 15.67 6.56
N GLU A 88 12.73 16.05 6.55
CA GLU A 88 13.36 16.83 5.47
C GLU A 88 13.43 16.04 4.15
N GLU A 89 13.36 16.78 3.03
CA GLU A 89 13.45 16.26 1.68
C GLU A 89 14.88 15.78 1.33
N GLY A 90 15.19 14.50 1.50
CA GLY A 90 16.44 13.86 1.01
C GLY A 90 16.41 13.57 -0.50
N PRO A 91 17.54 13.47 -1.22
CA PRO A 91 17.60 13.37 -2.70
C PRO A 91 16.75 12.23 -3.27
N ALA A 92 16.05 12.49 -4.39
CA ALA A 92 15.08 11.55 -4.99
C ALA A 92 15.68 10.20 -5.42
N GLU A 93 17.00 10.15 -5.57
CA GLU A 93 17.78 8.98 -5.96
C GLU A 93 17.93 7.97 -4.81
N GLU A 94 17.67 8.38 -3.57
CA GLU A 94 17.84 7.58 -2.36
C GLU A 94 16.52 7.06 -1.77
N GLU A 95 15.37 7.47 -2.33
CA GLU A 95 14.03 7.09 -1.88
C GLU A 95 13.76 5.59 -2.03
N LEU A 96 12.93 5.04 -1.14
CA LEU A 96 12.39 3.68 -1.31
C LEU A 96 11.37 3.70 -2.43
N ARG A 97 11.57 2.82 -3.41
CA ARG A 97 10.72 2.70 -4.61
C ARG A 97 10.04 1.35 -4.61
N LEU A 98 8.78 1.33 -5.02
CA LEU A 98 8.01 0.12 -5.26
C LEU A 98 7.39 0.14 -6.65
N GLY A 99 7.25 -1.03 -7.25
CA GLY A 99 6.53 -1.21 -8.49
C GLY A 99 6.03 -2.63 -8.65
N VAL A 100 5.21 -2.81 -9.69
CA VAL A 100 4.69 -4.10 -10.13
C VAL A 100 4.89 -4.23 -11.63
N LEU A 101 5.22 -5.44 -12.07
CA LEU A 101 5.31 -5.84 -13.46
C LEU A 101 4.52 -7.15 -13.64
N TYR A 102 3.57 -7.15 -14.57
CA TYR A 102 2.78 -8.33 -14.90
C TYR A 102 3.42 -9.12 -16.03
N ALA A 103 3.02 -10.38 -16.19
CA ALA A 103 3.52 -11.27 -17.22
C ALA A 103 3.24 -10.75 -18.65
N ASP A 104 2.14 -10.01 -18.83
CA ASP A 104 1.74 -9.35 -20.08
C ASP A 104 2.53 -8.06 -20.38
N GLY A 105 3.46 -7.66 -19.50
CA GLY A 105 4.30 -6.48 -19.64
C GLY A 105 3.70 -5.18 -19.11
N ARG A 106 2.43 -5.18 -18.65
CA ARG A 106 1.85 -4.02 -17.96
C ARG A 106 2.59 -3.78 -16.64
N ARG A 107 2.83 -2.52 -16.29
CA ARG A 107 3.61 -2.15 -15.10
C ARG A 107 3.15 -0.86 -14.46
N ALA A 108 3.39 -0.74 -13.16
CA ALA A 108 3.20 0.48 -12.40
C ALA A 108 4.36 0.65 -11.41
N ALA A 109 4.66 1.88 -11.04
CA ALA A 109 5.59 2.20 -9.96
C ALA A 109 4.99 3.32 -9.12
N THR A 110 5.42 3.40 -7.86
CA THR A 110 5.12 4.52 -6.98
C THR A 110 5.79 5.75 -7.58
N ASP A 111 5.05 6.51 -8.37
CA ASP A 111 5.55 7.71 -9.05
C ASP A 111 5.35 8.95 -8.16
N ARG A 112 6.38 9.79 -8.12
CA ARG A 112 6.42 11.11 -7.48
C ARG A 112 5.66 12.18 -8.28
N SER A 113 5.29 11.89 -9.53
CA SER A 113 5.06 12.93 -10.57
C SER A 113 3.64 13.06 -11.12
N LEU A 114 2.65 12.27 -10.67
CA LEU A 114 1.28 12.45 -11.15
C LEU A 114 0.48 13.31 -10.16
N PRO A 115 0.05 14.52 -10.54
CA PRO A 115 -0.82 15.30 -9.67
C PRO A 115 -2.12 14.52 -9.45
N TRP A 116 -2.68 14.64 -8.24
CA TRP A 116 -3.90 13.92 -7.81
C TRP A 116 -5.08 14.07 -8.80
N ASN A 117 -5.07 15.14 -9.60
CA ASN A 117 -6.07 15.48 -10.60
C ASN A 117 -5.81 14.94 -12.03
N ALA A 118 -4.73 14.19 -12.29
CA ALA A 118 -4.48 13.53 -13.59
C ALA A 118 -5.39 12.28 -13.80
N ARG A 119 -6.69 12.44 -13.51
CA ARG A 119 -7.69 11.37 -13.40
C ARG A 119 -8.09 10.71 -14.72
N GLU A 120 -7.78 11.29 -15.86
CA GLU A 120 -8.47 10.94 -17.12
C GLU A 120 -7.79 9.88 -18.01
N ARG A 121 -6.58 9.39 -17.67
CA ARG A 121 -5.89 8.36 -18.48
C ARG A 121 -5.00 7.41 -17.66
N ARG A 122 -5.51 6.82 -16.58
CA ARG A 122 -4.75 5.76 -15.89
C ARG A 122 -5.00 4.42 -16.57
N GLN A 123 -3.96 3.83 -17.15
CA GLN A 123 -3.97 2.45 -17.61
C GLN A 123 -3.58 1.54 -16.45
N GLN A 124 -4.29 0.43 -16.27
CA GLN A 124 -3.96 -0.56 -15.26
C GLN A 124 -2.62 -1.26 -15.58
N PRO A 125 -1.79 -1.58 -14.57
CA PRO A 125 -2.04 -1.35 -13.15
C PRO A 125 -1.70 0.07 -12.69
N VAL A 126 -2.21 0.44 -11.53
CA VAL A 126 -1.86 1.68 -10.81
C VAL A 126 -1.54 1.31 -9.37
N ILE A 127 -0.38 1.72 -8.86
CA ILE A 127 -0.04 1.58 -7.45
C ILE A 127 -0.27 2.91 -6.71
N SER A 128 -1.00 2.84 -5.60
CA SER A 128 -1.32 3.99 -4.75
C SER A 128 -1.06 3.65 -3.29
N ALA A 129 -0.61 4.65 -2.53
CA ALA A 129 -0.56 4.55 -1.08
C ALA A 129 -1.96 4.79 -0.51
N SER A 130 -2.46 3.88 0.33
CA SER A 130 -3.82 3.97 0.87
C SER A 130 -3.85 4.34 2.35
N HIS A 131 -2.98 3.72 3.16
CA HIS A 131 -2.90 3.98 4.59
C HIS A 131 -1.46 3.93 5.07
N GLY A 132 -1.05 4.90 5.89
CA GLY A 132 0.30 4.99 6.42
C GLY A 132 0.28 5.33 7.90
N SER A 133 1.16 4.69 8.66
CA SER A 133 1.45 5.03 10.05
C SER A 133 2.94 4.99 10.29
N GLY A 134 3.45 5.92 11.10
CA GLY A 134 4.87 6.05 11.38
C GLY A 134 5.15 6.52 12.80
N SER A 135 6.26 6.05 13.34
CA SER A 135 6.89 6.52 14.58
C SER A 135 8.41 6.54 14.38
N ASP A 136 9.16 7.06 15.36
CA ASP A 136 10.61 7.24 15.27
C ASP A 136 11.40 6.00 14.81
N ASN A 137 10.92 4.80 15.13
CA ASN A 137 11.61 3.52 14.84
C ASN A 137 10.83 2.58 13.92
N ARG A 138 9.71 3.02 13.34
CA ARG A 138 8.83 2.16 12.57
C ARG A 138 8.03 2.93 11.55
N ILE A 139 7.94 2.39 10.33
CA ILE A 139 6.94 2.77 9.34
C ILE A 139 6.14 1.54 8.92
N GLU A 140 4.83 1.73 8.77
CA GLU A 140 3.90 0.78 8.19
C GLU A 140 3.15 1.52 7.08
N GLN A 141 3.29 1.04 5.85
CA GLN A 141 2.72 1.67 4.69
C GLN A 141 1.97 0.64 3.85
N ARG A 142 0.66 0.83 3.72
CA ARG A 142 -0.18 0.03 2.84
C ARG A 142 -0.19 0.60 1.43
N PHE A 143 -0.06 -0.30 0.47
CA PHE A 143 -0.20 -0.01 -0.95
C PHE A 143 -1.39 -0.77 -1.50
N TYR A 144 -2.17 -0.10 -2.34
CA TYR A 144 -3.20 -0.69 -3.16
C TYR A 144 -2.75 -0.65 -4.62
N VAL A 145 -2.89 -1.77 -5.31
CA VAL A 145 -2.66 -1.90 -6.75
C VAL A 145 -4.02 -2.10 -7.39
N TRP A 146 -4.47 -1.09 -8.13
CA TRP A 146 -5.64 -1.20 -8.99
C TRP A 146 -5.27 -1.84 -10.31
N GLY A 147 -6.11 -2.77 -10.76
CA GLY A 147 -5.84 -3.71 -11.83
C GLY A 147 -5.30 -5.02 -11.29
N LEU A 148 -5.82 -6.13 -11.81
CA LEU A 148 -5.32 -7.48 -11.54
C LEU A 148 -4.52 -7.99 -12.74
N PRO A 149 -3.57 -8.92 -12.51
CA PRO A 149 -2.94 -9.65 -13.61
C PRO A 149 -3.99 -10.48 -14.35
N GLU A 150 -3.95 -10.44 -15.69
CA GLU A 150 -4.83 -11.29 -16.52
C GLU A 150 -4.50 -12.77 -16.34
N GLU A 151 -3.21 -13.09 -16.33
CA GLU A 151 -2.64 -14.42 -16.07
C GLU A 151 -1.21 -14.33 -15.58
N GLY A 152 -0.75 -15.38 -14.89
CA GLY A 152 0.65 -15.55 -14.52
C GLY A 152 1.10 -14.69 -13.32
N PRO A 153 2.41 -14.65 -13.04
CA PRO A 153 2.94 -14.04 -11.84
C PRO A 153 2.87 -12.51 -11.88
N VAL A 154 2.78 -11.91 -10.68
CA VAL A 154 3.07 -10.47 -10.49
C VAL A 154 4.46 -10.34 -9.92
N THR A 155 5.33 -9.63 -10.62
CA THR A 155 6.67 -9.28 -10.13
C THR A 155 6.57 -7.97 -9.35
N LEU A 156 6.68 -8.03 -8.04
CA LEU A 156 6.86 -6.85 -7.20
C LEU A 156 8.32 -6.43 -7.24
N VAL A 157 8.57 -5.20 -7.68
CA VAL A 157 9.89 -4.60 -7.82
C VAL A 157 10.09 -3.62 -6.67
N TRP A 158 11.25 -3.65 -6.02
CA TRP A 158 11.59 -2.70 -4.98
C TRP A 158 13.05 -2.30 -5.05
N ALA A 159 13.37 -1.07 -4.63
CA ALA A 159 14.73 -0.59 -4.49
C ALA A 159 14.81 0.38 -3.32
N TRP A 160 15.94 0.40 -2.62
CA TRP A 160 16.22 1.40 -1.60
C TRP A 160 17.70 1.78 -1.59
N PRO A 161 18.11 2.70 -2.49
CA PRO A 161 19.53 3.03 -2.67
C PRO A 161 20.19 3.61 -1.42
N ALA A 162 19.45 4.33 -0.54
CA ALA A 162 19.96 4.81 0.74
C ALA A 162 20.51 3.69 1.65
N GLU A 163 19.96 2.48 1.53
CA GLU A 163 20.38 1.30 2.29
C GLU A 163 21.17 0.30 1.40
N GLY A 164 21.73 0.80 0.29
CA GLY A 164 22.56 0.04 -0.64
C GLY A 164 21.78 -1.01 -1.46
N GLN A 165 20.45 -0.97 -1.45
CA GLN A 165 19.62 -1.94 -2.16
C GLN A 165 19.34 -1.43 -3.58
N GLN A 166 19.97 -2.08 -4.56
CA GLN A 166 19.60 -1.93 -5.96
C GLN A 166 18.22 -2.56 -6.23
N GLU A 167 17.73 -2.49 -7.47
CA GLU A 167 16.47 -3.11 -7.85
C GLU A 167 16.47 -4.62 -7.52
N GLN A 168 15.49 -5.03 -6.73
CA GLN A 168 15.24 -6.39 -6.30
C GLN A 168 13.80 -6.75 -6.63
N THR A 169 13.51 -8.06 -6.73
CA THR A 169 12.18 -8.54 -7.11
C THR A 169 11.65 -9.60 -6.17
N VAL A 170 10.33 -9.63 -6.03
CA VAL A 170 9.56 -10.65 -5.31
C VAL A 170 8.43 -11.11 -6.22
N LEU A 171 8.29 -12.42 -6.38
CA LEU A 171 7.19 -12.99 -7.16
C LEU A 171 5.96 -13.23 -6.27
N LEU A 172 4.82 -12.75 -6.73
CA LEU A 172 3.49 -13.08 -6.21
C LEU A 172 2.78 -14.00 -7.20
N ASP A 173 1.96 -14.90 -6.67
CA ASP A 173 1.07 -15.74 -7.48
C ASP A 173 -0.12 -14.90 -7.95
N GLY A 174 -0.05 -14.43 -9.20
CA GLY A 174 -1.09 -13.60 -9.79
C GLY A 174 -2.37 -14.36 -10.11
N ASP A 175 -2.28 -15.67 -10.36
CA ASP A 175 -3.46 -16.51 -10.58
C ASP A 175 -4.21 -16.73 -9.26
N ALA A 176 -3.49 -16.95 -8.16
CA ALA A 176 -4.08 -17.00 -6.82
C ALA A 176 -4.72 -15.66 -6.43
N LEU A 177 -4.08 -14.53 -6.75
CA LEU A 177 -4.66 -13.19 -6.53
C LEU A 177 -5.98 -13.01 -7.30
N ARG A 178 -6.01 -13.37 -8.58
CA ARG A 178 -7.21 -13.27 -9.42
C ARG A 178 -8.32 -14.21 -8.93
N ALA A 179 -7.97 -15.43 -8.53
CA ALA A 179 -8.92 -16.37 -7.95
C ALA A 179 -9.52 -15.86 -6.63
N ALA A 180 -8.68 -15.34 -5.73
CA ALA A 180 -9.12 -14.76 -4.47
C ALA A 180 -9.98 -13.49 -4.66
N ALA A 181 -9.65 -12.65 -5.64
CA ALA A 181 -10.46 -11.49 -6.00
C ALA A 181 -11.90 -11.88 -6.41
N GLY A 182 -12.06 -12.99 -7.12
CA GLY A 182 -13.37 -13.53 -7.49
C GLY A 182 -14.22 -14.06 -6.33
N LEU A 183 -13.62 -14.19 -5.13
CA LEU A 183 -14.29 -14.59 -3.89
C LEU A 183 -14.58 -13.41 -2.95
N ALA A 184 -14.15 -12.20 -3.31
CA ALA A 184 -14.45 -11.00 -2.53
C ALA A 184 -15.94 -10.64 -2.64
N GLU A 185 -16.52 -10.19 -1.54
CA GLU A 185 -17.97 -9.96 -1.44
C GLU A 185 -18.26 -8.49 -1.15
N PRO A 186 -19.30 -7.88 -1.77
CA PRO A 186 -19.79 -6.60 -1.32
C PRO A 186 -20.33 -6.73 0.11
N LEU A 187 -20.01 -5.76 0.96
CA LEU A 187 -20.46 -5.71 2.36
C LEU A 187 -21.94 -5.37 2.45
N TRP A 188 -22.41 -4.54 1.52
CA TRP A 188 -23.77 -4.06 1.47
C TRP A 188 -24.46 -4.67 0.26
N THR A 189 -25.50 -5.44 0.51
CA THR A 189 -26.47 -5.82 -0.51
C THR A 189 -27.65 -4.86 -0.34
N GLY A 190 -27.98 -4.13 -1.41
CA GLY A 190 -29.15 -3.24 -1.43
C GLY A 190 -30.45 -4.01 -1.24
#